data_AF-A0A7X8M821-F1
#
_entry.id   AF-A0A7X8M821-F1
#
_cell.length_a   1.000
_cell.length_b   1.000
_cell.length_c   1.000
_cell.angle_alpha   90.00
_cell.angle_beta   90.00
_cell.angle_gamma   90.00
#
_symmetry.space_group_name_H-M   'P 1'
#
loop_
_entity.id
_entity.type
_entity.pdbx_description
1 polymer ?
#
loop_
_entity_poly.entity_id
_entity_poly.type
_entity_poly.pdbx_seq_one_letter_code
_entity_poly.pdbx_strand_id
1 'polypeptide(L)'
;DTYFNCQELKIETDPCFFHPASGLNSVRRRMVEALIQERRNRLIRRTVTRQEDGDTPYPEPLADFRANVLNRKAAEFYQRHGIAHPASGAETGRDLTGEIVMIARYCIRYELNLCGTQLAQSQFKEPLFLEDEQGNRFKLIFDCHSCHMHVQLETRSQIFSPTT
;
A
#
# COMPACT_ATOMS: atom_id res chain seq x y z
N ASP A 1 -12.62 14.71 14.93
CA ASP A 1 -13.24 13.46 14.49
C ASP A 1 -13.14 12.36 15.51
N THR A 2 -14.09 11.42 15.51
CA THR A 2 -14.08 10.21 16.36
C THR A 2 -14.62 9.02 15.59
N TYR A 3 -14.30 7.79 16.00
CA TYR A 3 -14.83 6.55 15.40
C TYR A 3 -16.31 6.29 15.65
N PHE A 4 -17.01 7.19 16.35
CA PHE A 4 -18.42 7.06 16.71
C PHE A 4 -19.25 8.13 16.00
N ASN A 5 -20.45 7.75 15.58
CA ASN A 5 -21.45 8.66 15.04
C ASN A 5 -22.53 8.92 16.12
N CYS A 6 -22.85 10.18 16.37
CA CYS A 6 -23.91 10.56 17.31
C CYS A 6 -25.26 10.45 16.60
N GLN A 7 -26.07 9.45 16.97
CA GLN A 7 -27.40 9.27 16.40
C GLN A 7 -28.43 10.22 17.01
N GLU A 8 -28.34 10.46 18.32
CA GLU A 8 -29.27 11.31 19.06
C GLU A 8 -28.54 12.00 20.20
N LEU A 9 -28.83 13.29 20.41
CA LEU A 9 -28.33 14.09 21.53
C LEU A 9 -29.52 14.75 22.21
N LYS A 10 -29.76 14.39 23.47
CA LYS A 10 -30.73 15.07 24.34
C LYS A 10 -29.97 15.91 25.36
N ILE A 11 -30.36 17.17 25.49
CA ILE A 11 -29.78 18.11 26.45
C ILE A 11 -30.88 18.44 27.46
N GLU A 12 -30.79 17.81 28.62
CA GLU A 12 -31.69 18.05 29.75
C GLU A 12 -30.93 18.86 30.79
N THR A 13 -31.06 20.18 30.73
CA THR A 13 -30.39 21.12 31.61
C THR A 13 -31.37 22.17 32.12
N ASP A 14 -31.21 22.60 33.37
CA ASP A 14 -31.89 23.80 33.86
C ASP A 14 -31.53 25.02 33.00
N PRO A 15 -32.37 26.07 32.98
CA PRO A 15 -32.11 27.28 32.19
C PRO A 15 -30.78 27.91 32.63
N CYS A 16 -29.74 27.70 31.84
CA CYS A 16 -28.41 28.26 32.05
C CYS A 16 -28.05 29.14 30.86
N PHE A 17 -27.68 30.39 31.12
CA PHE A 17 -27.41 31.37 30.07
C PHE A 17 -26.10 31.09 29.31
N PHE A 18 -25.19 30.25 29.84
CA PHE A 18 -23.90 30.00 29.21
C PHE A 18 -23.26 28.66 29.59
N HIS A 19 -22.83 27.91 28.57
CA HIS A 19 -21.97 26.73 28.72
C HIS A 19 -20.63 26.97 28.01
N PRO A 20 -19.49 26.97 28.74
CA PRO A 20 -18.19 27.12 28.12
C PRO A 20 -17.89 25.98 27.14
N ALA A 21 -17.45 26.32 25.93
CA ALA A 21 -17.06 25.35 24.91
C ALA A 21 -15.96 24.38 25.42
N SER A 22 -15.06 24.85 26.28
CA SER A 22 -14.02 24.03 26.91
C SER A 22 -14.59 22.93 27.83
N GLY A 23 -15.67 23.23 28.56
CA GLY A 23 -16.38 22.28 29.41
C GLY A 23 -17.08 21.20 28.60
N LEU A 24 -17.85 21.60 27.58
CA LEU A 24 -18.51 20.68 26.65
C LEU A 24 -17.51 19.78 25.93
N ASN A 25 -16.37 20.33 25.49
CA ASN A 25 -15.31 19.55 24.88
C ASN A 25 -14.67 18.54 25.84
N SER A 26 -14.59 18.88 27.13
CA SER A 26 -14.08 17.96 28.16
C SER A 26 -15.05 16.81 28.40
N VAL A 27 -16.36 17.08 28.46
CA VAL A 27 -17.41 16.05 28.54
C VAL A 27 -17.35 15.13 27.32
N ARG A 28 -17.27 15.71 26.11
CA ARG A 28 -17.16 14.96 24.85
C ARG A 28 -15.95 14.02 24.86
N ARG A 29 -14.77 14.47 25.29
CA ARG A 29 -13.57 13.63 25.37
C ARG A 29 -13.76 12.45 26.32
N ARG A 30 -14.25 12.69 27.54
CA ARG A 30 -14.51 11.62 28.52
C ARG A 30 -15.52 10.60 28.01
N MET A 31 -16.58 11.05 27.33
CA MET A 31 -17.58 10.17 26.74
C MET A 31 -16.97 9.27 25.66
N VAL A 32 -16.17 9.84 24.76
CA VAL A 32 -15.48 9.09 23.71
C VAL A 32 -14.50 8.07 24.30
N GLU A 33 -13.75 8.44 25.33
CA GLU A 33 -12.85 7.50 26.04
C GLU A 33 -13.62 6.32 26.64
N ALA A 34 -14.75 6.59 27.30
CA ALA A 34 -15.62 5.56 27.86
C ALA A 34 -16.16 4.61 26.77
N LEU A 35 -16.59 5.15 25.62
CA LEU A 35 -17.05 4.35 24.48
C LEU A 35 -15.93 3.50 23.87
N ILE A 36 -14.70 4.01 23.81
CA ILE A 36 -13.54 3.23 23.35
C ILE A 36 -13.26 2.06 24.29
N GLN A 37 -13.30 2.30 25.60
CA GLN A 37 -13.09 1.24 26.59
C GLN A 37 -14.18 0.18 26.51
N GLU A 38 -15.44 0.60 26.40
CA GLU A 38 -16.56 -0.34 26.29
C GLU A 38 -16.47 -1.18 25.01
N ARG A 39 -16.09 -0.55 23.88
CA ARG A 39 -15.82 -1.29 22.64
C ARG A 39 -14.71 -2.32 22.80
N ARG A 40 -13.64 -2.02 23.55
CA ARG A 40 -12.57 -2.98 23.84
C ARG A 40 -13.04 -4.11 24.75
N ASN A 41 -13.83 -3.80 25.76
CA ASN A 41 -14.38 -4.81 26.68
C ASN A 41 -15.34 -5.76 25.97
N ARG A 42 -16.13 -5.25 25.02
CA ARG A 42 -17.05 -6.04 24.20
C ARG A 42 -16.39 -6.67 22.98
N LEU A 43 -15.10 -6.43 22.75
CA LEU A 43 -14.39 -7.03 21.64
C LEU A 43 -14.24 -8.53 21.92
N ILE A 44 -15.16 -9.31 21.39
CA ILE A 44 -15.02 -10.77 21.35
C ILE A 44 -13.84 -11.06 20.41
N ARG A 45 -12.70 -11.40 21.00
CA ARG A 45 -11.59 -11.94 20.23
C ARG A 45 -12.09 -13.24 19.61
N ARG A 46 -12.20 -13.26 18.28
CA ARG A 46 -12.41 -14.52 17.57
C ARG A 46 -11.25 -15.44 17.96
N THR A 47 -11.57 -16.53 18.65
CA THR A 47 -10.66 -17.66 18.77
C THR A 47 -10.51 -18.22 17.37
N VAL A 48 -9.46 -17.79 16.68
CA VAL A 48 -9.01 -18.47 15.49
C VAL A 48 -8.36 -19.74 16.01
N THR A 49 -9.06 -20.87 15.90
CA THR A 49 -8.41 -22.17 16.03
C THR A 49 -7.31 -22.16 14.99
N ARG A 50 -6.06 -22.09 15.44
CA ARG A 50 -4.93 -22.26 14.53
C ARG A 50 -5.03 -23.68 14.03
N GLN A 51 -5.56 -23.83 12.82
CA GLN A 51 -5.40 -25.08 12.09
C GLN A 51 -3.90 -25.32 12.05
N GLU A 52 -3.43 -26.51 12.43
CA GLU A 52 -2.02 -26.84 12.26
C GLU A 52 -1.71 -26.57 10.79
N ASP A 53 -0.86 -25.58 10.54
CA ASP A 53 -0.42 -25.22 9.21
C ASP A 53 0.26 -26.49 8.68
N GLY A 54 -0.44 -27.34 7.94
CA GLY A 54 0.16 -28.52 7.33
C GLY A 54 1.24 -28.09 6.35
N ASP A 55 2.07 -29.03 5.90
CA ASP A 55 3.05 -28.82 4.82
C ASP A 55 2.36 -28.65 3.45
N THR A 56 1.20 -27.98 3.43
CA THR A 56 0.43 -27.64 2.25
C THR A 56 1.30 -26.75 1.36
N PRO A 57 1.53 -27.11 0.09
CA PRO A 57 2.28 -26.26 -0.82
C PRO A 57 1.66 -24.87 -0.96
N TYR A 58 2.49 -23.84 -1.09
CA TYR A 58 2.02 -22.49 -1.37
C TYR A 58 1.35 -22.47 -2.77
N PRO A 59 0.19 -21.82 -2.94
CA PRO A 59 -0.64 -21.98 -4.14
C PRO A 59 -0.02 -21.42 -5.42
N GLU A 60 0.88 -20.43 -5.31
CA GLU A 60 1.55 -19.80 -6.46
C GLU A 60 3.07 -19.92 -6.38
N PRO A 61 3.78 -20.24 -7.46
CA PRO A 61 5.24 -20.19 -7.46
C PRO A 61 5.73 -18.73 -7.52
N LEU A 62 5.52 -17.95 -6.46
CA LEU A 62 6.09 -16.60 -6.33
C LEU A 62 7.47 -16.70 -5.68
N ALA A 63 8.49 -16.89 -6.53
CA ALA A 63 9.89 -16.92 -6.10
C ALA A 63 10.61 -15.57 -6.27
N ASP A 64 9.89 -14.50 -6.63
CA ASP A 64 10.47 -13.16 -6.80
C ASP A 64 10.20 -12.24 -5.59
N PHE A 65 10.71 -11.00 -5.66
CA PHE A 65 10.61 -10.03 -4.57
C PHE A 65 9.16 -9.63 -4.25
N ARG A 66 8.19 -9.93 -5.12
CA ARG A 66 6.77 -9.57 -4.92
C ARG A 66 6.10 -10.43 -3.85
N ALA A 67 6.72 -11.56 -3.48
CA ALA A 67 6.34 -12.34 -2.30
C ALA A 67 6.53 -11.59 -0.96
N ASN A 68 7.16 -10.41 -1.00
CA ASN A 68 7.32 -9.48 0.11
C ASN A 68 7.98 -10.13 1.35
N VAL A 69 9.04 -10.90 1.11
CA VAL A 69 9.80 -11.55 2.19
C VAL A 69 10.70 -10.53 2.87
N LEU A 70 10.16 -9.87 3.89
CA LEU A 70 10.84 -8.77 4.61
C LEU A 70 11.53 -9.21 5.91
N ASN A 71 11.32 -10.45 6.35
CA ASN A 71 11.88 -10.95 7.61
C ASN A 71 12.06 -12.47 7.60
N ARG A 72 12.81 -12.97 8.58
CA ARG A 72 13.10 -14.40 8.76
C ARG A 72 11.85 -15.27 8.88
N LYS A 73 10.81 -14.81 9.60
CA LYS A 73 9.58 -15.60 9.77
C LYS A 73 8.82 -15.80 8.45
N ALA A 74 8.84 -14.78 7.58
CA ALA A 74 8.28 -14.90 6.23
C ALA A 74 9.08 -15.90 5.39
N ALA A 75 10.42 -15.85 5.44
CA ALA A 75 11.25 -16.81 4.72
C ALA A 75 10.99 -18.26 5.17
N GLU A 76 10.91 -18.49 6.48
CA GLU A 76 10.58 -19.80 7.06
C GLU A 76 9.20 -20.31 6.65
N PHE A 77 8.21 -19.40 6.58
CA PHE A 77 6.87 -19.73 6.07
C PHE A 77 6.94 -20.23 4.63
N TYR A 78 7.55 -19.47 3.71
CA TYR A 78 7.63 -19.87 2.31
C TYR A 78 8.43 -21.16 2.10
N GLN A 79 9.53 -21.36 2.83
CA GLN A 79 10.32 -22.59 2.80
C GLN A 79 9.52 -23.81 3.25
N ARG A 80 8.77 -23.67 4.33
CA ARG A 80 7.88 -24.73 4.82
C ARG A 80 6.82 -25.10 3.79
N HIS A 81 6.35 -24.13 3.01
CA HIS A 81 5.34 -24.32 1.97
C HIS A 81 5.92 -24.62 0.58
N GLY A 82 7.17 -25.10 0.51
CA GLY A 82 7.77 -25.67 -0.71
C GLY A 82 8.58 -24.69 -1.57
N ILE A 83 8.77 -23.44 -1.15
CA ILE A 83 9.63 -22.48 -1.86
C ILE A 83 11.05 -22.54 -1.30
N ALA A 84 11.95 -23.28 -1.96
CA ALA A 84 13.31 -23.51 -1.46
C ALA A 84 14.12 -22.22 -1.23
N HIS A 85 14.00 -21.24 -2.14
CA HIS A 85 14.77 -20.00 -2.13
C HIS A 85 13.85 -18.78 -2.31
N PRO A 86 13.13 -18.36 -1.25
CA PRO A 86 12.29 -17.17 -1.34
C PRO A 86 13.17 -15.94 -1.56
N ALA A 87 12.88 -15.15 -2.59
CA ALA A 87 13.56 -13.89 -2.84
C ALA A 87 13.20 -12.85 -1.77
N SER A 88 14.20 -12.08 -1.33
CA SER A 88 13.99 -10.93 -0.45
C SER A 88 13.05 -9.92 -1.10
N GLY A 89 12.16 -9.33 -0.30
CA GLY A 89 11.25 -8.29 -0.75
C GLY A 89 11.96 -7.01 -1.19
N ALA A 90 11.27 -6.18 -1.97
CA ALA A 90 11.79 -4.91 -2.49
C ALA A 90 12.41 -4.01 -1.40
N GLU A 91 11.73 -3.89 -0.26
CA GLU A 91 12.12 -2.99 0.83
C GLU A 91 13.37 -3.43 1.62
N THR A 92 13.96 -4.57 1.27
CA THR A 92 15.18 -5.07 1.92
C THR A 92 16.47 -4.38 1.44
N GLY A 93 16.35 -3.42 0.51
CA GLY A 93 17.49 -2.77 -0.13
C GLY A 93 18.07 -3.55 -1.31
N ARG A 94 17.35 -4.58 -1.78
CA ARG A 94 17.69 -5.33 -3.00
C ARG A 94 17.77 -4.38 -4.21
N ASP A 95 18.69 -4.68 -5.13
CA ASP A 95 18.69 -4.04 -6.44
C ASP A 95 17.52 -4.56 -7.29
N LEU A 96 16.67 -3.64 -7.72
CA LEU A 96 15.49 -3.89 -8.56
C LEU A 96 15.73 -3.40 -10.00
N THR A 97 16.96 -3.02 -10.34
CA THR A 97 17.31 -2.61 -11.70
C THR A 97 16.99 -3.73 -12.68
N GLY A 98 16.22 -3.42 -13.72
CA GLY A 98 15.69 -4.37 -14.70
C GLY A 98 14.37 -5.04 -14.30
N GLU A 99 13.87 -4.86 -13.09
CA GLU A 99 12.62 -5.48 -12.63
C GLU A 99 11.39 -4.62 -12.95
N ILE A 100 10.25 -5.27 -13.19
CA ILE A 100 8.95 -4.59 -13.28
C ILE A 100 8.47 -4.28 -11.85
N VAL A 101 8.56 -3.02 -11.47
CA VAL A 101 8.22 -2.53 -10.12
C VAL A 101 6.75 -2.14 -10.00
N MET A 102 6.07 -1.90 -11.13
CA MET A 102 4.63 -1.60 -11.13
C MET A 102 3.96 -2.09 -12.42
N ILE A 103 2.76 -2.63 -12.27
CA ILE A 103 1.84 -2.97 -13.37
C ILE A 103 0.60 -2.12 -13.19
N ALA A 104 0.23 -1.36 -14.20
CA ALA A 104 -0.91 -0.46 -14.17
C ALA A 104 -1.85 -0.73 -15.33
N ARG A 105 -3.16 -0.66 -15.09
CA ARG A 105 -4.16 -0.59 -16.16
C ARG A 105 -4.21 0.81 -16.80
N TYR A 106 -3.80 1.82 -16.05
CA TYR A 106 -3.64 3.17 -16.57
C TYR A 106 -2.49 3.20 -17.58
N CYS A 107 -2.77 3.70 -18.79
CA CYS A 107 -1.82 3.69 -19.89
C CYS A 107 -1.48 5.12 -20.30
N ILE A 108 -0.25 5.56 -20.00
CA ILE A 108 0.23 6.91 -20.36
C ILE A 108 0.21 7.13 -21.87
N ARG A 109 0.49 6.08 -22.65
CA ARG A 109 0.42 6.16 -24.12
C ARG A 109 -0.99 6.45 -24.62
N TYR A 110 -2.01 5.91 -23.95
CA TYR A 110 -3.40 6.20 -24.25
C TYR A 110 -3.77 7.62 -23.85
N GLU A 111 -3.42 8.05 -22.63
CA GLU A 111 -3.71 9.41 -22.14
C GLU A 111 -3.13 10.50 -23.05
N LEU A 112 -1.89 10.29 -23.52
CA LEU A 112 -1.18 11.24 -24.37
C LEU A 112 -1.58 11.14 -25.86
N ASN A 113 -2.55 10.31 -26.21
CA ASN A 113 -2.95 10.04 -27.60
C ASN A 113 -1.75 9.63 -28.48
N LEU A 114 -0.96 8.68 -27.99
CA LEU A 114 0.25 8.17 -28.65
C LEU A 114 0.05 6.74 -29.18
N CYS A 115 -1.19 6.30 -29.39
CA CYS A 115 -1.46 4.94 -29.87
C CYS A 115 -1.42 4.86 -31.41
N GLY A 116 -0.85 3.78 -31.94
CA GLY A 116 -0.82 3.51 -33.37
C GLY A 116 -0.06 4.59 -34.17
N THR A 117 -0.69 5.13 -35.20
CA THR A 117 -0.10 6.15 -36.09
C THR A 117 0.11 7.50 -35.42
N GLN A 118 -0.59 7.77 -34.31
CA GLN A 118 -0.47 9.05 -33.60
C GLN A 118 0.93 9.27 -33.02
N LEU A 119 1.61 8.20 -32.58
CA LEU A 119 2.99 8.29 -32.08
C LEU A 119 3.94 8.86 -33.15
N ALA A 120 3.83 8.36 -34.39
CA ALA A 120 4.68 8.79 -35.51
C ALA A 120 4.45 10.26 -35.89
N GLN A 121 3.29 10.82 -35.57
CA GLN A 121 2.93 12.22 -35.79
C GLN A 121 3.24 13.12 -34.59
N SER A 122 3.63 12.53 -33.46
CA SER A 122 3.93 13.24 -32.22
C SER A 122 5.42 13.60 -32.12
N GLN A 123 5.76 14.47 -31.16
CA GLN A 123 7.15 14.74 -30.79
C GLN A 123 7.81 13.61 -29.98
N PHE A 124 7.02 12.66 -29.47
CA PHE A 124 7.49 11.60 -28.60
C PHE A 124 8.02 10.42 -29.43
N LYS A 125 9.07 9.78 -28.92
CA LYS A 125 9.65 8.56 -29.51
C LYS A 125 9.71 7.48 -28.44
N GLU A 126 9.35 6.26 -28.80
CA GLU A 126 9.53 5.11 -27.92
C GLU A 126 11.01 4.70 -27.84
N PRO A 127 11.45 4.10 -26.71
CA PRO A 127 10.65 3.84 -25.50
C PRO A 127 10.36 5.12 -24.69
N LEU A 128 9.20 5.13 -24.02
CA LEU A 128 8.83 6.21 -23.09
C LEU A 128 9.42 5.93 -21.70
N PHE A 129 9.70 7.00 -20.96
CA PHE A 129 10.29 6.92 -19.62
C PHE A 129 9.56 7.81 -18.63
N LEU A 130 9.52 7.37 -17.38
CA LEU A 130 9.25 8.20 -16.22
C LEU A 130 10.55 8.47 -15.49
N GLU A 131 10.64 9.63 -14.85
CA GLU A 131 11.71 9.98 -13.93
C GLU A 131 11.07 10.48 -12.64
N ASP A 132 11.53 9.99 -11.49
CA ASP A 132 11.10 10.51 -10.20
C ASP A 132 12.01 11.65 -9.71
N GLU A 133 11.63 12.29 -8.60
CA GLU A 133 12.39 13.40 -8.02
C GLU A 133 13.80 13.02 -7.55
N GLN A 134 14.07 11.72 -7.36
CA GLN A 134 15.37 11.20 -6.95
C GLN A 134 16.27 10.93 -8.18
N GLY A 135 15.74 11.08 -9.40
CA GLY A 135 16.42 10.80 -10.66
C GLY A 135 16.39 9.32 -11.05
N ASN A 136 15.56 8.49 -10.42
CA ASN A 136 15.39 7.12 -10.87
C ASN A 136 14.65 7.13 -12.20
N ARG A 137 15.18 6.39 -13.18
CA ARG A 137 14.63 6.30 -14.52
C ARG A 137 13.86 5.00 -14.67
N PHE A 138 12.62 5.10 -15.12
CA PHE A 138 11.73 3.97 -15.33
C PHE A 138 11.32 3.87 -16.79
N LYS A 139 11.60 2.71 -17.41
CA LYS A 139 11.16 2.40 -18.77
C LYS A 139 9.71 1.93 -18.76
N LEU A 140 8.90 2.51 -19.63
CA LEU A 140 7.51 2.09 -19.85
C LEU A 140 7.43 1.03 -20.94
N ILE A 141 6.77 -0.08 -20.63
CA ILE A 141 6.51 -1.18 -21.57
C ILE A 141 4.99 -1.34 -21.66
N PHE A 142 4.45 -1.32 -22.88
CA PHE A 142 3.01 -1.34 -23.11
C PHE A 142 2.56 -2.69 -23.67
N ASP A 143 1.83 -3.47 -22.87
CA ASP A 143 1.10 -4.66 -23.32
C ASP A 143 -0.32 -4.26 -23.72
N CYS A 144 -0.49 -3.95 -25.01
CA CYS A 144 -1.78 -3.56 -25.56
C CYS A 144 -2.79 -4.72 -25.62
N HIS A 145 -2.33 -5.97 -25.65
CA HIS A 145 -3.22 -7.13 -25.68
C HIS A 145 -3.89 -7.32 -24.32
N SER A 146 -3.10 -7.25 -23.25
CA SER A 146 -3.62 -7.39 -21.88
C SER A 146 -4.09 -6.06 -21.25
N CYS A 147 -3.96 -4.95 -21.99
CA CYS A 147 -4.25 -3.59 -21.53
C CYS A 147 -3.52 -3.22 -20.22
N HIS A 148 -2.22 -3.48 -20.20
CA HIS A 148 -1.33 -3.16 -19.09
C HIS A 148 -0.15 -2.31 -19.53
N MET A 149 0.24 -1.38 -18.67
CA MET A 149 1.52 -0.69 -18.72
C MET A 149 2.40 -1.25 -17.60
N HIS A 150 3.56 -1.76 -17.97
CA HIS A 150 4.60 -2.18 -17.04
C HIS A 150 5.62 -1.07 -16.88
N VAL A 151 5.97 -0.78 -15.64
CA VAL A 151 7.00 0.19 -15.25
C VAL A 151 8.22 -0.60 -14.80
N GLN A 152 9.28 -0.55 -15.59
CA GLN A 152 10.55 -1.21 -15.31
C GLN A 152 11.53 -0.21 -14.73
N LEU A 153 12.18 -0.51 -13.61
CA LEU A 153 13.28 0.33 -13.13
C LEU A 153 14.48 0.11 -14.06
N GLU A 154 14.91 1.15 -14.79
CA GLU A 154 16.05 1.04 -15.72
C GLU A 154 17.35 1.50 -15.08
N THR A 155 17.31 2.63 -14.37
CA THR A 155 18.48 3.17 -13.69
C THR A 155 18.06 3.68 -12.33
N ARG A 156 18.75 3.21 -11.30
CA ARG A 156 18.66 3.77 -9.96
C ARG A 156 19.69 4.90 -9.83
N SER A 157 19.21 6.08 -9.46
CA SER A 157 20.08 7.21 -9.19
C SER A 157 20.83 6.99 -7.87
N GLN A 158 22.14 7.29 -7.87
CA GLN A 158 22.98 7.24 -6.66
C GLN A 158 22.92 8.53 -5.84
N ILE A 159 21.96 9.43 -6.10
CA ILE A 159 21.83 10.70 -5.39
C ILE A 159 21.21 10.43 -4.01
N PHE A 160 22.01 9.85 -3.12
CA PHE A 160 21.81 9.92 -1.68
C PHE A 160 23.18 10.07 -1.02
N SER A 161 23.63 11.33 -0.94
CA SER A 161 24.54 11.75 0.14
C SER A 161 23.66 12.37 1.22
N PRO A 162 23.34 11.66 2.31
CA PRO A 162 22.81 12.35 3.47
C PRO A 162 23.95 13.20 4.03
N THR A 163 23.87 14.51 3.83
CA THR A 163 24.71 15.45 4.56
C THR A 163 24.43 15.26 6.05
N THR A 164 25.49 14.96 6.78
CA THR A 164 25.64 14.89 8.25
C THR A 164 24.81 15.89 9.02
#